data_AF-A0A7J8CTT1-F1
#
_entry.id   AF-A0A7J8CTT1-F1
#
_cell.length_a   1.000
_cell.length_b   1.000
_cell.length_c   1.000
_cell.angle_alpha   90.00
_cell.angle_beta   90.00
_cell.angle_gamma   90.00
#
_symmetry.space_group_name_H-M   'P 1'
#
loop_
_entity.id
_entity.type
_entity.pdbx_description
1 polymer ?
#
loop_
_entity_poly.entity_id
_entity_poly.type
_entity_poly.pdbx_seq_one_letter_code
_entity_poly.pdbx_strand_id
1 'polypeptide(L)' 'MAGPRVEVDGALLEGGGQILRVSTALSCLLGLPLRVQKIRAGRSTPGLR' A
#
# COMPACT_ATOMS: atom_id res chain seq x y z
N MET A 1 8.71 18.97 -7.40
CA MET A 1 9.14 18.03 -8.47
C MET A 1 8.29 16.78 -8.36
N ALA A 2 7.51 16.45 -9.40
CA ALA A 2 6.71 15.23 -9.44
C ALA A 2 7.62 14.07 -9.85
N GLY A 3 8.34 13.49 -8.88
CA GLY A 3 9.03 12.23 -9.08
C GLY A 3 8.04 11.09 -9.37
N PRO A 4 8.53 9.92 -9.85
CA PRO A 4 7.68 8.77 -10.08
C PRO A 4 6.93 8.38 -8.79
N ARG A 5 5.61 8.19 -8.93
CA ARG A 5 4.72 7.76 -7.85
C ARG A 5 4.52 6.25 -7.93
N VAL A 6 4.57 5.59 -6.78
CA VAL A 6 4.28 4.16 -6.64
C VAL A 6 2.79 3.97 -6.34
N GLU A 7 2.10 3.19 -7.16
CA GLU A 7 0.68 2.82 -7.01
C GLU A 7 0.59 1.34 -6.63
N VAL A 8 -0.19 1.02 -5.59
CA VAL A 8 -0.29 -0.33 -5.03
C VAL A 8 -1.74 -0.72 -4.78
N ASP A 9 -2.15 -1.90 -5.26
CA ASP A 9 -3.45 -2.51 -4.91
C ASP A 9 -3.32 -3.37 -3.65
N GLY A 10 -3.90 -2.89 -2.55
CA GLY A 10 -3.93 -3.55 -1.24
C GLY A 10 -4.98 -4.66 -1.10
N ALA A 11 -5.69 -5.02 -2.17
CA ALA A 11 -6.57 -6.19 -2.21
C ALA A 11 -5.87 -7.45 -2.73
N LEU A 12 -4.64 -7.34 -3.24
CA LEU A 12 -3.90 -8.46 -3.81
C LEU A 12 -3.55 -9.52 -2.76
N LEU A 13 -3.72 -10.79 -3.15
CA LEU A 13 -3.34 -12.01 -2.42
C LEU A 13 -3.93 -12.07 -0.98
N GLU A 14 -3.13 -12.52 -0.02
CA GLU A 14 -3.50 -12.88 1.36
C GLU A 14 -4.00 -11.71 2.23
N GLY A 15 -3.99 -10.48 1.70
CA GLY A 15 -4.59 -9.32 2.35
C GLY A 15 -3.59 -8.19 2.60
N GLY A 16 -4.03 -6.98 2.25
CA GLY A 16 -3.21 -5.78 2.13
C GLY A 16 -2.39 -5.31 3.33
N GLY A 17 -2.47 -5.95 4.50
CA GLY A 17 -1.67 -5.56 5.66
C GLY A 17 -0.16 -5.73 5.43
N GLN A 18 0.26 -6.83 4.81
CA GLN A 18 1.69 -7.05 4.51
C GLN A 18 2.16 -6.11 3.40
N ILE A 19 1.37 -5.98 2.33
CA ILE A 19 1.65 -5.09 1.21
C ILE A 19 1.78 -3.64 1.69
N LEU A 20 0.87 -3.18 2.56
CA LEU A 20 0.91 -1.84 3.13
C LEU A 20 2.22 -1.59 3.89
N ARG A 21 2.62 -2.50 4.80
CA ARG A 21 3.85 -2.32 5.58
C ARG A 21 5.10 -2.24 4.72
N VAL A 22 5.25 -3.16 3.76
CA VAL A 22 6.44 -3.21 2.89
C VAL A 22 6.48 -2.01 1.95
N SER A 23 5.36 -1.67 1.31
CA SER A 23 5.30 -0.52 0.40
C SER A 23 5.56 0.80 1.12
N THR A 24 5.03 1.00 2.33
CA THR A 24 5.32 2.19 3.14
C THR A 24 6.80 2.27 3.52
N ALA A 25 7.41 1.16 3.96
CA ALA A 25 8.84 1.15 4.28
C ALA A 25 9.70 1.52 3.06
N LEU A 26 9.41 0.94 1.89
CA LEU A 26 10.11 1.26 0.65
C LEU A 26 9.91 2.70 0.20
N SER A 27 8.69 3.24 0.34
CA SER A 27 8.39 4.65 0.05
C SER A 27 9.26 5.59 0.88
N CYS A 28 9.40 5.32 2.18
CA CYS A 28 10.27 6.09 3.07
C CYS A 28 11.75 5.97 2.69
N LEU A 29 12.23 4.76 2.38
CA LEU A 29 13.64 4.53 2.03
C LEU A 29 14.02 5.15 0.68
N LEU A 30 13.13 5.10 -0.30
CA LEU A 30 13.39 5.57 -1.66
C LEU A 30 13.01 7.04 -1.87
N GLY A 31 12.31 7.66 -0.91
CA GLY A 31 11.78 9.03 -1.06
C GLY A 31 10.72 9.15 -2.16
N LEU A 32 10.08 8.05 -2.55
CA LEU A 32 9.09 8.00 -3.63
C LEU A 32 7.68 8.12 -3.06
N PRO A 33 6.83 9.02 -3.57
CA PRO A 33 5.43 9.10 -3.16
C PRO A 33 4.68 7.79 -3.40
N LEU A 34 3.93 7.33 -2.40
CA LEU A 34 3.15 6.09 -2.44
C LEU A 34 1.64 6.35 -2.38
N ARG A 35 0.86 5.62 -3.19
CA ARG A 35 -0.59 5.48 -3.04
C ARG A 35 -0.95 4.01 -2.93
N VAL A 36 -1.64 3.66 -1.85
CA VAL A 36 -2.22 2.33 -1.68
C VAL A 36 -3.74 2.43 -1.80
N GLN A 37 -4.33 1.62 -2.66
CA GLN A 37 -5.78 1.55 -2.90
C GLN A 37 -6.34 0.22 -2.37
N LYS A 38 -7.65 0.14 -2.12
CA LYS A 38 -8.35 -1.10 -1.71
C LYS A 38 -7.71 -1.84 -0.53
N ILE A 39 -7.21 -1.11 0.47
CA ILE A 39 -6.53 -1.68 1.64
C ILE A 39 -7.45 -2.68 2.34
N ARG A 40 -7.03 -3.96 2.37
CA ARG A 40 -7.77 -5.06 3.02
C ARG A 40 -9.21 -5.22 2.50
N ALA A 41 -9.48 -4.90 1.23
CA ALA A 41 -10.84 -4.88 0.68
C ALA A 41 -11.57 -6.24 0.76
N GLY A 42 -10.85 -7.37 0.70
CA GLY A 42 -11.44 -8.71 0.79
C GLY A 42 -11.61 -9.28 2.21
N ARG A 43 -11.40 -8.49 3.28
CA ARG A 43 -11.49 -8.95 4.67
C ARG A 43 -12.84 -8.57 5.29
N SER A 44 -13.28 -9.35 6.28
CA SER A 44 -14.48 -9.07 7.09
C SER A 44 -14.50 -7.67 7.73
N THR A 45 -13.31 -7.13 7.99
CA THR A 45 -13.11 -5.75 8.42
C THR A 45 -12.13 -5.07 7.47
N PRO A 46 -12.59 -4.34 6.46
CA PRO A 46 -11.73 -3.71 5.46
C PRO A 46 -11.02 -2.46 6.02
N GLY A 47 -10.11 -1.88 5.24
CA GLY A 47 -9.44 -0.61 5.56
C GLY A 47 -8.30 -0.71 6.57
N LEU A 48 -7.82 0.46 7.00
CA LEU A 48 -6.76 0.63 8.00
C LEU A 48 -7.25 0.25 9.41
N ARG A 49 -6.30 -0.15 10.26
CA ARG A 49 -6.50 -0.50 11.67
C ARG A 49 -5.33 0.00 12.48
#